data_AF-A0A257JNP0-F1
#
_entry.id   AF-A0A257JNP0-F1
#
_cell.length_a   1.000
_cell.length_b   1.000
_cell.length_c   1.000
_cell.angle_alpha   90.00
_cell.angle_beta   90.00
_cell.angle_gamma   90.00
#
_symmetry.space_group_name_H-M   'P 1'
#
loop_
_entity.id
_entity.type
_entity.pdbx_description
1 polymer ?
#
loop_
_entity_poly.entity_id
_entity_poly.type
_entity_poly.pdbx_seq_one_letter_code
_entity_poly.pdbx_strand_id
1 'polypeptide(L)'
;MWDEWADAEGELGPVYGKQWRSWAAPDGRSIDQISQLVAALKSNPWSRRHVISAWNPADVDDMALPPCHCLFQFHVSTDGKLSCQLYQRSADVFLGVPFNIASYALLTLMMAQVTGLKPGTFVHTLGDAHLYLNHLDQARLQISREPLALPRIELNPEVQDLFGFNYSDFKLEGYQAHPHIKAAVAV
;
A
#
# COMPACT_ATOMS: atom_id res chain seq x y z
N MET A 1 -6.62 11.36 -9.20
CA MET A 1 -5.20 10.96 -8.96
C MET A 1 -4.71 9.96 -10.00
N TRP A 2 -5.60 9.26 -10.70
CA TRP A 2 -5.22 8.30 -11.76
C TRP A 2 -5.55 8.81 -13.17
N ASP A 3 -6.21 9.96 -13.24
CA ASP A 3 -6.80 10.57 -14.43
C ASP A 3 -5.76 10.81 -15.54
N GLU A 4 -4.49 11.10 -15.18
CA GLU A 4 -3.40 11.34 -16.16
C GLU A 4 -2.86 10.05 -16.79
N TRP A 5 -3.14 8.88 -16.21
CA TRP A 5 -2.66 7.57 -16.69
C TRP A 5 -3.77 6.71 -17.30
N ALA A 6 -5.03 7.14 -17.17
CA ALA A 6 -6.16 6.43 -17.73
C ALA A 6 -6.25 6.67 -19.25
N ASP A 7 -6.64 5.63 -19.99
CA ASP A 7 -6.98 5.77 -21.40
C ASP A 7 -8.33 6.49 -21.61
N ALA A 8 -8.79 6.58 -22.86
CA ALA A 8 -10.03 7.29 -23.21
C ALA A 8 -11.28 6.65 -22.58
N GLU A 9 -11.20 5.38 -22.18
CA GLU A 9 -12.25 4.59 -21.56
C GLU A 9 -12.16 4.62 -20.02
N GLY A 10 -11.10 5.22 -19.46
CA GLY A 10 -10.88 5.29 -18.02
C GLY A 10 -10.09 4.11 -17.46
N GLU A 11 -9.51 3.27 -18.31
CA GLU A 11 -8.78 2.06 -17.93
C GLU A 11 -7.28 2.33 -17.75
N LEU A 12 -6.67 1.61 -16.82
CA LEU A 12 -5.23 1.71 -16.50
C LEU A 12 -4.43 0.48 -16.98
N GLY A 13 -5.09 -0.44 -17.69
CA GLY A 13 -4.56 -1.76 -17.96
C GLY A 13 -4.46 -2.63 -16.69
N PRO A 14 -3.64 -3.69 -16.70
CA PRO A 14 -3.64 -4.71 -15.65
C PRO A 14 -2.83 -4.34 -14.41
N VAL A 15 -3.03 -3.13 -13.89
CA VAL A 15 -2.31 -2.61 -12.71
C VAL A 15 -2.86 -3.18 -11.41
N TYR A 16 -2.05 -3.11 -10.34
CA TYR A 16 -2.34 -3.39 -8.93
C TYR A 16 -3.52 -4.33 -8.65
N GLY A 17 -4.76 -3.80 -8.63
CA GLY A 17 -5.98 -4.54 -8.32
C GLY A 17 -6.14 -5.82 -9.15
N LYS A 18 -5.88 -5.77 -10.46
CA LYS A 18 -5.92 -6.97 -11.32
C LYS A 18 -4.89 -7.99 -10.88
N GLN A 19 -3.64 -7.57 -10.61
CA GLN A 19 -2.61 -8.49 -10.15
C GLN A 19 -2.91 -9.04 -8.76
N TRP A 20 -3.48 -8.25 -7.85
CA TRP A 20 -3.79 -8.67 -6.48
C TRP A 20 -4.97 -9.63 -6.39
N ARG A 21 -6.00 -9.43 -7.21
CA ARG A 21 -7.29 -10.14 -7.12
C ARG A 21 -7.53 -11.12 -8.25
N SER A 22 -6.82 -11.00 -9.37
CA SER A 22 -7.08 -11.77 -10.58
C SER A 22 -5.83 -11.98 -11.44
N TRP A 23 -4.71 -12.38 -10.81
CA TRP A 23 -3.48 -12.67 -11.53
C TRP A 23 -3.68 -13.85 -12.49
N ALA A 24 -3.39 -13.65 -13.78
CA ALA A 24 -3.56 -14.68 -14.80
C ALA A 24 -2.44 -15.72 -14.73
N ALA A 25 -2.81 -16.98 -14.52
CA ALA A 25 -1.88 -18.11 -14.53
C ALA A 25 -1.77 -18.70 -15.96
N PRO A 26 -0.61 -19.30 -16.33
CA PRO A 26 -0.43 -19.92 -17.65
C PRO A 26 -1.41 -21.04 -17.98
N ASP A 27 -2.03 -21.65 -16.96
CA ASP A 27 -3.03 -22.71 -17.09
C ASP A 27 -4.47 -22.19 -17.16
N GLY A 28 -4.65 -20.86 -17.32
CA GLY A 28 -5.96 -20.21 -17.43
C GLY A 28 -6.64 -19.94 -16.09
N ARG A 29 -6.04 -20.29 -14.95
CA ARG A 29 -6.58 -19.92 -13.63
C ARG A 29 -6.38 -18.43 -13.35
N SER A 30 -7.25 -17.92 -12.49
CA SER A 30 -7.11 -16.59 -11.86
C SER A 30 -6.70 -16.76 -10.41
N ILE A 31 -5.58 -16.15 -10.01
CA ILE A 31 -5.03 -16.22 -8.66
C ILE A 31 -5.42 -14.94 -7.90
N ASP A 32 -6.34 -15.09 -6.93
CA ASP A 32 -6.64 -14.04 -5.95
C ASP A 32 -5.65 -14.12 -4.78
N GLN A 33 -4.55 -13.37 -4.89
CA GLN A 33 -3.48 -13.38 -3.91
C GLN A 33 -3.95 -12.85 -2.54
N ILE A 34 -4.87 -11.88 -2.52
CA ILE A 34 -5.37 -11.27 -1.26
C ILE A 34 -6.26 -12.25 -0.49
N SER A 35 -7.21 -12.89 -1.16
CA SER A 35 -8.07 -13.89 -0.51
C SER A 35 -7.25 -15.09 0.00
N GLN A 36 -6.25 -15.53 -0.77
CA GLN A 36 -5.33 -16.58 -0.34
C GLN A 36 -4.52 -16.17 0.89
N LEU A 37 -4.04 -14.92 0.94
CA LEU A 37 -3.32 -14.38 2.08
C LEU A 37 -4.17 -14.34 3.35
N VAL A 38 -5.42 -13.86 3.27
CA VAL A 38 -6.34 -13.85 4.43
C VAL A 38 -6.54 -15.26 4.97
N ALA A 39 -6.77 -16.23 4.09
CA ALA A 39 -6.92 -17.63 4.48
C ALA A 39 -5.63 -18.21 5.07
N ALA A 40 -4.47 -17.89 4.49
CA ALA A 40 -3.17 -18.36 4.93
C ALA A 40 -2.76 -17.77 6.28
N LEU A 41 -3.07 -16.49 6.55
CA LEU A 41 -2.82 -15.87 7.86
C LEU A 41 -3.65 -16.52 8.97
N LYS A 42 -4.89 -16.94 8.67
CA LYS A 42 -5.75 -17.64 9.64
C LYS A 42 -5.32 -19.09 9.90
N SER A 43 -4.89 -19.80 8.86
CA SER A 43 -4.60 -21.25 8.92
C SER A 43 -3.13 -21.59 9.20
N ASN A 44 -2.20 -20.73 8.76
CA ASN A 44 -0.76 -20.91 8.90
C ASN A 44 -0.04 -19.55 9.08
N PRO A 45 -0.29 -18.85 10.21
CA PRO A 45 0.22 -17.49 10.45
C PRO A 45 1.75 -17.39 10.40
N TRP A 46 2.46 -18.46 10.74
CA TRP A 46 3.92 -18.49 10.85
C TRP A 46 4.64 -18.74 9.52
N SER A 47 3.89 -18.86 8.41
CA SER A 47 4.47 -19.04 7.09
C SER A 47 5.41 -17.88 6.73
N ARG A 48 6.55 -18.22 6.14
CA ARG A 48 7.50 -17.24 5.56
C ARG A 48 7.16 -16.88 4.11
N ARG A 49 5.96 -17.26 3.64
CA ARG A 49 5.54 -17.16 2.24
C ARG A 49 4.27 -16.33 2.03
N HIS A 50 3.88 -15.53 3.02
CA HIS A 50 2.75 -14.61 2.93
C HIS A 50 3.13 -13.40 2.07
N VAL A 51 3.24 -13.61 0.77
CA VAL A 51 3.80 -12.64 -0.20
C VAL A 51 2.76 -12.32 -1.26
N ILE A 52 2.67 -11.03 -1.60
CA ILE A 52 1.85 -10.52 -2.70
C ILE A 52 2.77 -9.78 -3.69
N SER A 53 2.63 -10.09 -4.97
CA SER A 53 3.32 -9.39 -6.06
C SER A 53 2.33 -8.62 -6.91
N ALA A 54 2.64 -7.37 -7.24
CA ALA A 54 2.04 -6.65 -8.35
C ALA A 54 2.89 -6.78 -9.63
N TRP A 55 4.12 -7.27 -9.52
CA TRP A 55 5.05 -7.36 -10.66
C TRP A 55 4.87 -8.65 -11.42
N ASN A 56 4.06 -8.63 -12.49
CA ASN A 56 3.90 -9.73 -13.42
C ASN A 56 4.75 -9.49 -14.68
N PRO A 57 5.85 -10.22 -14.90
CA PRO A 57 6.68 -10.05 -16.09
C PRO A 57 5.96 -10.28 -17.41
N ALA A 58 4.83 -11.01 -17.40
CA ALA A 58 4.04 -11.25 -18.61
C ALA A 58 3.12 -10.07 -18.96
N ASP A 59 2.76 -9.22 -17.98
CA ASP A 59 1.81 -8.12 -18.16
C ASP A 59 2.46 -6.73 -18.02
N VAL A 60 3.68 -6.63 -17.49
CA VAL A 60 4.26 -5.36 -17.02
C VAL A 60 4.42 -4.32 -18.12
N ASP A 61 4.71 -4.76 -19.34
CA ASP A 61 4.86 -3.88 -20.51
C ASP A 61 3.51 -3.38 -21.05
N ASP A 62 2.40 -4.05 -20.68
CA ASP A 62 1.03 -3.67 -21.04
C ASP A 62 0.35 -2.79 -19.97
N MET A 63 1.05 -2.43 -18.90
CA MET A 63 0.53 -1.56 -17.83
C MET A 63 0.78 -0.09 -18.17
N ALA A 64 -0.26 0.76 -18.04
CA ALA A 64 -0.12 2.22 -18.25
C ALA A 64 0.96 2.84 -17.36
N LEU A 65 1.12 2.30 -16.16
CA LEU A 65 2.24 2.59 -15.28
C LEU A 65 2.69 1.31 -14.58
N PRO A 66 3.93 0.83 -14.81
CA PRO A 66 4.46 -0.33 -14.10
C PRO A 66 4.42 -0.12 -12.58
N PRO A 67 4.06 -1.13 -11.77
CA PRO A 67 3.80 -0.96 -10.34
C PRO A 67 5.02 -0.40 -9.60
N CYS A 68 4.86 0.73 -8.91
CA CYS A 68 5.91 1.29 -8.06
C CYS A 68 6.07 0.44 -6.79
N HIS A 69 4.94 0.11 -6.14
CA HIS A 69 4.88 -0.81 -5.00
C HIS A 69 4.64 -2.23 -5.50
N CYS A 70 5.73 -2.94 -5.76
CA CYS A 70 5.73 -4.14 -6.58
C CYS A 70 5.65 -5.45 -5.80
N LEU A 71 6.08 -5.48 -4.54
CA LEU A 71 6.10 -6.68 -3.71
C LEU A 71 5.88 -6.33 -2.24
N PHE A 72 5.00 -7.04 -1.54
CA PHE A 72 4.89 -6.92 -0.09
C PHE A 72 4.71 -8.27 0.58
N GLN A 73 5.24 -8.39 1.80
CA GLN A 73 5.24 -9.61 2.60
C GLN A 73 4.66 -9.33 3.99
N PHE A 74 3.80 -10.23 4.45
CA PHE A 74 3.32 -10.25 5.82
C PHE A 74 4.10 -11.25 6.68
N HIS A 75 4.26 -10.90 7.95
CA HIS A 75 4.89 -11.74 8.96
C HIS A 75 4.15 -11.63 10.28
N VAL A 76 3.90 -12.76 10.94
CA VAL A 76 3.33 -12.80 12.28
C VAL A 76 4.46 -13.09 13.28
N SER A 77 4.68 -12.20 14.24
CA SER A 77 5.64 -12.39 15.33
C SER A 77 5.07 -13.27 16.44
N THR A 78 5.95 -13.87 17.24
CA THR A 78 5.58 -14.84 18.29
C THR A 78 4.60 -14.28 19.34
N ASP A 79 4.52 -12.95 19.49
CA ASP A 79 3.54 -12.24 20.32
C ASP A 79 2.21 -11.92 19.61
N GLY A 80 1.97 -12.49 18.42
CA GLY A 80 0.72 -12.40 17.68
C GLY A 80 0.52 -11.09 16.92
N LYS A 81 1.61 -10.39 16.56
CA LYS A 81 1.53 -9.14 15.79
C LYS A 81 1.79 -9.35 14.31
N LEU A 82 0.92 -8.81 13.47
CA LEU A 82 1.01 -8.81 12.02
C LEU A 82 1.78 -7.58 11.53
N SER A 83 2.96 -7.84 10.96
CA SER A 83 3.80 -6.83 10.32
C SER A 83 3.71 -6.96 8.79
N CYS A 84 3.90 -5.86 8.08
CA CYS A 84 3.97 -5.82 6.62
C CYS A 84 5.29 -5.18 6.19
N GLN A 85 6.01 -5.83 5.29
CA GLN A 85 7.16 -5.24 4.60
C GLN A 85 6.78 -4.96 3.15
N LEU A 86 6.98 -3.73 2.69
CA LEU A 86 6.82 -3.32 1.30
C LEU A 86 8.19 -3.10 0.65
N TYR A 87 8.37 -3.63 -0.55
CA TYR A 87 9.40 -3.19 -1.48
C TYR A 87 8.77 -2.32 -2.58
N GLN A 88 9.18 -1.05 -2.61
CA GLN A 88 8.80 -0.06 -3.61
C GLN A 88 9.99 0.22 -4.52
N ARG A 89 9.93 -0.22 -5.79
CA ARG A 89 11.07 -0.14 -6.73
C ARG A 89 11.49 1.29 -7.07
N SER A 90 10.55 2.23 -7.03
CA SER A 90 10.73 3.63 -7.42
C SER A 90 9.81 4.50 -6.58
N ALA A 91 10.38 5.53 -5.97
CA ALA A 91 9.74 6.28 -4.90
C ALA A 91 10.05 7.77 -4.98
N ASP A 92 9.07 8.53 -5.47
CA ASP A 92 9.01 9.97 -5.25
C ASP A 92 8.83 10.22 -3.75
N VAL A 93 9.90 10.69 -3.11
CA VAL A 93 9.94 10.88 -1.65
C VAL A 93 9.03 12.02 -1.19
N PHE A 94 8.77 13.02 -2.04
CA PHE A 94 7.98 14.20 -1.67
C PHE A 94 6.49 13.96 -1.83
N LEU A 95 6.06 13.52 -3.02
CA LEU A 95 4.63 13.32 -3.31
C LEU A 95 4.17 11.89 -3.00
N GLY A 96 4.91 10.87 -3.43
CA GLY A 96 4.43 9.48 -3.42
C GLY A 96 4.53 8.80 -2.06
N VAL A 97 5.72 8.80 -1.46
CA VAL A 97 6.04 8.04 -0.25
C VAL A 97 5.07 8.29 0.91
N PRO A 98 4.64 9.54 1.22
CA PRO A 98 3.66 9.78 2.28
C PRO A 98 2.34 9.02 2.07
N PHE A 99 1.81 8.99 0.85
CA PHE A 99 0.60 8.23 0.53
C PHE A 99 0.85 6.72 0.59
N ASN A 100 2.01 6.24 0.12
CA ASN A 100 2.35 4.82 0.16
C ASN A 100 2.45 4.31 1.60
N ILE A 101 3.06 5.09 2.51
CA ILE A 101 3.11 4.75 3.93
C ILE A 101 1.71 4.66 4.52
N ALA A 102 0.85 5.66 4.30
CA ALA A 102 -0.52 5.66 4.83
C ALA A 102 -1.33 4.47 4.29
N SER A 103 -1.23 4.17 3.00
CA SER A 103 -1.95 3.08 2.35
C SER A 103 -1.59 1.71 2.93
N TYR A 104 -0.29 1.42 3.08
CA TYR A 104 0.15 0.10 3.56
C TYR A 104 0.07 -0.04 5.08
N ALA A 105 0.20 1.06 5.83
CA ALA A 105 -0.14 1.07 7.24
C ALA A 105 -1.62 0.71 7.43
N LEU A 106 -2.53 1.36 6.68
CA LEU A 106 -3.96 1.08 6.75
C LEU A 106 -4.28 -0.36 6.37
N LEU A 107 -3.71 -0.86 5.27
CA LEU A 107 -3.87 -2.26 4.86
C LEU A 107 -3.40 -3.24 5.95
N THR A 108 -2.30 -2.94 6.64
CA THR A 108 -1.79 -3.76 7.75
C THR A 108 -2.79 -3.81 8.90
N LEU A 109 -3.43 -2.69 9.23
CA LEU A 109 -4.45 -2.62 10.28
C LEU A 109 -5.71 -3.39 9.89
N MET A 110 -6.20 -3.21 8.65
CA MET A 110 -7.36 -3.94 8.13
C MET A 110 -7.10 -5.45 8.14
N MET A 111 -5.94 -5.88 7.66
CA MET A 111 -5.55 -7.28 7.62
C MET A 111 -5.44 -7.87 9.03
N ALA A 112 -4.85 -7.14 9.98
CA ALA A 112 -4.76 -7.57 11.36
C ALA A 112 -6.16 -7.79 11.97
N GLN A 113 -7.08 -6.85 11.76
CA GLN A 113 -8.46 -6.95 12.28
C GLN A 113 -9.17 -8.21 11.77
N VAL A 114 -9.25 -8.39 10.45
CA VAL A 114 -10.03 -9.49 9.85
C VAL A 114 -9.39 -10.87 10.02
N THR A 115 -8.13 -10.91 10.46
CA THR A 115 -7.41 -12.15 10.81
C THR A 115 -7.32 -12.41 12.31
N GLY A 116 -7.85 -11.51 13.16
CA GLY A 116 -7.79 -11.64 14.62
C GLY A 116 -6.38 -11.43 15.20
N LEU A 117 -5.49 -10.77 14.46
CA LEU A 117 -4.13 -10.47 14.87
C LEU A 117 -4.00 -9.04 15.40
N LYS A 118 -2.93 -8.77 16.13
CA LYS A 118 -2.61 -7.40 16.57
C LYS A 118 -1.78 -6.70 15.48
N PRO A 119 -1.93 -5.38 15.28
CA PRO A 119 -1.06 -4.68 14.36
C PRO A 119 0.39 -4.65 14.87
N GLY A 120 1.33 -4.91 13.97
CA GLY A 120 2.77 -4.89 14.20
C GLY A 120 3.44 -3.70 13.51
N THR A 121 4.56 -3.97 12.84
CA THR A 121 5.38 -2.95 12.20
C THR A 121 5.12 -2.90 10.71
N PHE A 122 5.02 -1.69 10.15
CA PHE A 122 5.17 -1.47 8.72
C PHE A 122 6.63 -1.15 8.39
N VAL A 123 7.25 -1.96 7.53
CA VAL A 123 8.64 -1.79 7.07
C VAL A 123 8.60 -1.38 5.60
N HIS A 124 9.13 -0.20 5.29
CA HIS A 124 9.14 0.31 3.93
C HIS A 124 10.57 0.27 3.36
N THR A 125 10.79 -0.55 2.34
CA THR A 125 12.05 -0.64 1.58
C THR A 125 11.88 0.07 0.25
N LEU A 126 12.73 1.07 -0.01
CA LEU A 126 12.75 1.81 -1.27
C LEU A 126 13.91 1.31 -2.14
N GLY A 127 13.64 1.11 -3.43
CA GLY A 127 14.65 0.91 -4.46
C GLY A 127 15.27 2.24 -4.87
N ASP A 128 14.85 2.78 -6.01
CA ASP A 128 15.20 4.14 -6.41
C ASP A 128 14.36 5.15 -5.59
N ALA A 129 14.97 5.73 -4.56
CA ALA A 129 14.38 6.82 -3.78
C ALA A 129 14.91 8.16 -4.29
N HIS A 130 14.01 8.99 -4.83
CA HIS A 130 14.39 10.22 -5.52
C HIS A 130 13.50 11.40 -5.14
N LEU A 131 14.01 12.59 -5.48
CA LEU A 131 13.31 13.86 -5.38
C LEU A 131 13.43 14.59 -6.71
N TYR A 132 12.33 15.08 -7.25
CA TYR A 132 12.37 15.87 -8.48
C TYR A 132 13.01 17.24 -8.22
N LEU A 133 13.72 17.76 -9.23
CA LEU A 133 14.43 19.04 -9.12
C LEU A 133 13.47 20.21 -8.84
N ASN A 134 12.25 20.16 -9.37
CA ASN A 134 11.21 21.16 -9.14
C ASN A 134 10.51 21.01 -7.77
N HIS A 135 10.93 20.05 -6.92
CA HIS A 135 10.43 19.86 -5.55
C HIS A 135 11.45 20.23 -4.47
N LEU A 136 12.66 20.68 -4.84
CA LEU A 136 13.75 20.92 -3.89
C LEU A 136 13.41 22.00 -2.84
N ASP A 137 12.74 23.07 -3.25
CA ASP A 137 12.36 24.16 -2.33
C ASP A 137 11.25 23.73 -1.37
N GLN A 138 10.31 22.93 -1.85
CA GLN A 138 9.26 22.31 -1.04
C GLN A 138 9.86 21.36 -0.01
N ALA A 139 10.82 20.52 -0.42
CA ALA A 139 11.51 19.61 0.47
C ALA A 139 12.30 20.36 1.56
N ARG A 140 13.03 21.43 1.18
CA ARG A 140 13.74 22.31 2.13
C ARG A 140 12.81 22.93 3.16
N LEU A 141 11.64 23.42 2.72
CA LEU A 141 10.62 23.94 3.62
C LEU A 141 10.05 22.86 4.55
N GLN A 142 9.86 21.64 4.06
CA GLN A 142 9.31 20.54 4.87
C GLN A 142 10.29 20.12 5.98
N ILE A 143 11.59 19.98 5.66
CA ILE A 143 12.60 19.58 6.65
C ILE A 143 12.90 20.67 7.69
N SER A 144 12.45 21.90 7.48
CA SER A 144 12.56 22.97 8.49
C SER A 144 11.43 22.93 9.53
N ARG A 145 10.47 22.00 9.42
CA ARG A 145 9.32 21.86 10.32
C ARG A 145 9.55 20.72 11.30
N GLU A 146 9.28 20.98 12.57
CA GLU A 146 9.29 19.93 13.60
C GLU A 146 8.11 18.97 13.41
N PRO A 147 8.31 17.64 13.42
CA PRO A 147 7.22 16.67 13.37
C PRO A 147 6.22 16.87 14.52
N LEU A 148 4.93 16.80 14.20
CA LEU A 148 3.85 16.85 15.19
C LEU A 148 3.52 15.44 15.71
N ALA A 149 2.69 15.36 16.74
CA ALA A 149 2.20 14.08 17.25
C ALA A 149 1.50 13.27 16.15
N LEU A 150 1.78 11.96 16.10
CA LEU A 150 1.13 11.06 15.14
C LEU A 150 -0.38 10.97 15.43
N PRO A 151 -1.22 10.94 14.39
CA PRO A 151 -2.64 10.66 14.56
C PRO A 151 -2.86 9.19 14.97
N ARG A 152 -4.08 8.90 15.38
CA ARG A 152 -4.57 7.52 15.55
C ARG A 152 -5.65 7.23 14.52
N ILE A 153 -5.58 6.08 13.88
CA ILE A 153 -6.68 5.58 13.05
C ILE A 153 -7.50 4.57 13.85
N GLU A 154 -8.81 4.70 13.81
CA GLU A 154 -9.77 3.75 14.36
C GLU A 154 -10.51 3.07 13.20
N LEU A 155 -10.64 1.74 13.30
CA LEU A 155 -11.39 0.92 12.37
C LEU A 155 -12.74 0.55 12.99
N ASN A 156 -13.80 0.46 12.19
CA ASN A 156 -15.07 -0.10 12.64
C ASN A 156 -14.85 -1.57 13.09
N PRO A 157 -15.07 -1.90 14.38
CA PRO A 157 -14.81 -3.24 14.89
C PRO A 157 -15.79 -4.30 14.38
N GLU A 158 -16.94 -3.89 13.83
CA GLU A 158 -17.96 -4.82 13.31
C GLU A 158 -17.56 -5.45 11.97
N VAL A 159 -16.60 -4.86 11.24
CA VAL A 159 -16.14 -5.36 9.95
C VAL A 159 -15.20 -6.56 10.15
N GLN A 160 -15.64 -7.74 9.71
CA GLN A 160 -14.90 -9.01 9.86
C GLN A 160 -14.41 -9.58 8.52
N ASP A 161 -14.74 -8.93 7.41
CA ASP A 161 -14.28 -9.29 6.06
C ASP A 161 -13.46 -8.16 5.45
N LEU A 162 -12.34 -8.50 4.81
CA LEU A 162 -11.41 -7.52 4.24
C LEU A 162 -12.09 -6.70 3.14
N PHE A 163 -13.00 -7.32 2.40
CA PHE A 163 -13.70 -6.69 1.28
C PHE A 163 -15.01 -6.02 1.71
N GLY A 164 -15.38 -6.12 2.99
CA GLY A 164 -16.56 -5.48 3.57
C GLY A 164 -16.31 -4.06 4.09
N PHE A 165 -15.07 -3.59 4.12
CA PHE A 165 -14.74 -2.23 4.55
C PHE A 165 -15.26 -1.17 3.57
N ASN A 166 -15.86 -0.13 4.12
CA ASN A 166 -16.30 1.08 3.42
C ASN A 166 -15.56 2.31 3.94
N TYR A 167 -15.63 3.42 3.21
CA TYR A 167 -14.97 4.67 3.60
C TYR A 167 -15.36 5.13 5.02
N SER A 168 -16.62 4.93 5.43
CA SER A 168 -17.13 5.29 6.75
C SER A 168 -16.56 4.46 7.91
N ASP A 169 -15.88 3.35 7.62
CA ASP A 169 -15.33 2.46 8.64
C ASP A 169 -13.96 2.91 9.16
N PHE A 170 -13.48 4.06 8.69
CA PHE A 170 -12.17 4.62 9.05
C PHE A 170 -12.34 5.99 9.68
N LYS A 171 -11.77 6.17 10.87
CA LYS A 171 -11.75 7.46 11.57
C LYS A 171 -10.32 7.85 11.92
N LEU A 172 -9.87 9.01 11.45
CA LEU A 172 -8.57 9.57 11.80
C LEU A 172 -8.72 10.59 12.92
N GLU A 173 -8.14 10.29 14.09
CA GLU A 173 -8.22 11.11 15.28
C GLU A 173 -6.90 11.81 15.58
N GLY A 174 -7.00 13.03 16.10
CA GLY A 174 -5.84 13.80 16.55
C GLY A 174 -4.87 14.21 15.43
N TYR A 175 -5.29 14.17 14.16
CA TYR A 175 -4.45 14.59 13.06
C TYR A 175 -4.17 16.08 13.11
N GLN A 176 -2.90 16.41 13.29
CA GLN A 176 -2.38 17.75 13.19
C GLN A 176 -1.36 17.77 12.06
N ALA A 177 -1.46 18.78 11.21
CA ALA A 177 -0.57 18.96 10.07
C ALA A 177 -0.10 20.41 10.00
N HIS A 178 1.12 20.59 9.54
CA HIS A 178 1.61 21.88 9.11
C HIS A 178 0.87 22.36 7.86
N PRO A 179 0.92 23.66 7.51
CA PRO A 179 0.28 24.18 6.31
C PRO A 179 0.70 23.44 5.04
N HIS A 180 -0.27 23.21 4.15
CA HIS A 180 -0.07 22.51 2.88
C HIS A 180 1.09 23.10 2.06
N ILE A 181 1.92 22.22 1.48
CA ILE A 181 2.99 22.58 0.55
C ILE A 181 2.58 22.07 -0.83
N LYS A 182 2.37 22.97 -1.78
CA LYS A 182 1.99 22.61 -3.15
C LYS A 182 3.23 22.21 -3.96
N ALA A 183 3.16 21.07 -4.64
CA ALA A 183 4.12 20.63 -5.65
C ALA A 183 3.38 20.09 -6.88
N ALA A 184 3.98 20.23 -8.06
CA ALA A 184 3.42 19.72 -9.31
C ALA A 184 3.84 18.25 -9.51
N VAL A 185 2.93 17.41 -10.01
CA VAL A 185 3.27 16.04 -10.43
C VAL A 185 4.21 16.13 -11.62
N ALA A 186 5.25 15.30 -11.64
CA ALA A 186 6.07 15.12 -12.83
C ALA A 186 5.38 14.06 -13.72
N VAL A 187 5.05 14.46 -14.95
CA VAL A 187 4.54 13.57 -16.01
C VAL A 187 5.70 13.09 -16.85
#